data_AF-A0A835IMH2-F1
#
_entry.id   AF-A0A835IMH2-F1
#
_cell.length_a   1.000
_cell.length_b   1.000
_cell.length_c   1.000
_cell.angle_alpha   90.00
_cell.angle_beta   90.00
_cell.angle_gamma   90.00
#
_symmetry.space_group_name_H-M   'P 1'
#
loop_
_entity.id
_entity.type
_entity.pdbx_description
1 polymer ?
#
loop_
_entity_poly.entity_id
_entity_poly.type
_entity_poly.pdbx_seq_one_letter_code
_entity_poly.pdbx_strand_id
1 'polypeptide(L)'
;MDVVHIVPTTLLHSLEGMEGLDWEKLIKLQGVGGSFPVFSKASTAFAFMNTKDENYLKYLKKTVGRFNGGVPGTYPVDLFEHIWVVDRLERLGVSRYFQAEIKEIINCLVRYWTEHGIAWARHSNVHDIDDMAMGFRLLRLHGHNVSPAREDEEEEGRSREEEYGDVGQREEEEEGRSREEEYGDVGQREEEEEGRSREEEKGDGSPKGGGIGGEI
;
A
#
# COMPACT_ATOMS: atom_id res chain seq x y z
N MET A 1 12.32 19.70 -9.76
CA MET A 1 12.33 19.43 -8.31
C MET A 1 11.90 20.65 -7.48
N ASP A 2 11.20 21.63 -8.04
CA ASP A 2 10.86 22.85 -7.28
C ASP A 2 9.67 22.67 -6.33
N VAL A 3 8.71 21.81 -6.67
CA VAL A 3 7.46 21.65 -5.89
C VAL A 3 7.71 21.08 -4.47
N VAL A 4 8.64 20.12 -4.32
CA VAL A 4 8.97 19.50 -3.01
C VAL A 4 9.51 20.51 -1.99
N HIS A 5 10.00 21.66 -2.46
CA HIS A 5 10.56 22.72 -1.62
C HIS A 5 9.55 23.83 -1.27
N ILE A 6 8.35 23.79 -1.87
CA ILE A 6 7.35 24.88 -1.77
C ILE A 6 6.12 24.41 -0.97
N VAL A 7 5.64 23.19 -1.24
CA VAL A 7 4.39 22.69 -0.67
C VAL A 7 4.64 21.34 0.05
N PRO A 8 4.02 21.10 1.22
CA PRO A 8 4.01 19.78 1.83
C PRO A 8 3.38 18.75 0.90
N THR A 9 4.16 17.78 0.48
CA THR A 9 3.73 16.69 -0.40
C THR A 9 4.18 15.34 0.16
N THR A 10 3.61 14.25 -0.33
CA THR A 10 4.00 12.88 0.01
C THR A 10 5.47 12.59 -0.31
N LEU A 11 6.08 13.32 -1.25
CA LEU A 11 7.51 13.24 -1.56
C LEU A 11 8.43 13.49 -0.37
N LEU A 12 7.99 14.26 0.63
CA LEU A 12 8.73 14.48 1.87
C LEU A 12 8.96 13.16 2.66
N HIS A 13 8.28 12.07 2.29
CA HIS A 13 8.34 10.79 3.01
C HIS A 13 9.61 10.00 2.68
N SER A 14 10.21 10.27 1.51
CA SER A 14 11.32 9.48 0.94
C SER A 14 12.49 10.36 0.50
N LEU A 15 12.77 11.44 1.25
CA LEU A 15 13.85 12.38 0.93
C LEU A 15 15.24 11.73 0.92
N GLU A 16 15.43 10.64 1.66
CA GLU A 16 16.68 9.90 1.72
C GLU A 16 17.12 9.29 0.38
N GLY A 17 16.20 9.15 -0.57
CA GLY A 17 16.48 8.65 -1.93
C GLY A 17 16.64 9.76 -2.98
N MET A 18 16.63 11.03 -2.58
CA MET A 18 16.64 12.18 -3.51
C MET A 18 17.97 12.93 -3.47
N GLU A 19 18.42 13.38 -4.64
CA GLU A 19 19.60 14.23 -4.80
C GLU A 19 19.20 15.70 -5.04
N GLY A 20 20.13 16.63 -4.81
CA GLY A 20 19.92 18.05 -5.14
C GLY A 20 18.91 18.80 -4.25
N LEU A 21 18.74 18.35 -3.00
CA LEU A 21 17.80 18.95 -2.05
C LEU A 21 18.30 20.28 -1.47
N ASP A 22 17.41 21.27 -1.42
CA ASP A 22 17.62 22.58 -0.79
C ASP A 22 17.06 22.57 0.64
N TRP A 23 17.95 22.31 1.59
CA TRP A 23 17.60 22.17 3.01
C TRP A 23 17.05 23.45 3.64
N GLU A 24 17.44 24.64 3.16
CA GLU A 24 16.92 25.91 3.69
C GLU A 24 15.44 26.09 3.41
N LYS A 25 14.96 25.55 2.28
CA LYS A 25 13.54 25.51 1.96
C LYS A 25 12.83 24.37 2.66
N LEU A 26 13.42 23.17 2.71
CA LEU A 26 12.78 22.00 3.32
C LEU A 26 12.51 22.17 4.82
N ILE A 27 13.41 22.84 5.57
CA ILE A 27 13.19 23.09 7.01
C ILE A 27 11.91 23.92 7.24
N LYS A 28 11.52 24.79 6.30
CA LYS A 28 10.29 25.59 6.42
C LYS A 28 9.02 24.75 6.29
N LEU A 29 9.13 23.55 5.71
CA LEU A 29 8.03 22.59 5.57
C LEU A 29 7.94 21.65 6.78
N GLN A 30 8.70 21.86 7.86
CA GLN A 30 8.65 21.03 9.06
C GLN A 30 7.24 21.06 9.69
N GLY A 31 6.73 19.88 10.04
CA GLY A 31 5.46 19.70 10.70
C GLY A 31 5.51 20.03 12.19
N VAL A 32 4.32 20.09 12.80
CA VAL A 32 4.18 20.36 14.23
C VAL A 32 4.87 19.25 15.05
N GLY A 33 5.84 19.64 15.88
CA GLY A 33 6.55 18.71 16.76
C GLY A 33 7.91 18.23 16.27
N GLY A 34 8.43 18.81 15.19
CA GLY A 34 9.82 18.63 14.78
C GLY A 34 10.07 17.45 13.84
N SER A 35 9.04 16.86 13.25
CA SER A 35 9.17 15.92 12.13
C SER A 35 8.76 16.59 10.82
N PHE A 36 9.07 15.97 9.68
CA PHE A 36 8.32 16.34 8.48
C PHE A 36 6.83 16.01 8.63
N PRO A 37 5.94 16.73 7.92
CA PRO A 37 4.49 16.55 8.00
C PRO A 37 4.00 15.15 7.63
N VAL A 38 4.83 14.37 6.93
CA VAL A 38 4.56 12.99 6.49
C VAL A 38 5.15 11.91 7.40
N PHE A 39 5.73 12.32 8.53
CA PHE A 39 6.08 11.42 9.64
C PHE A 39 7.00 10.22 9.34
N SER A 40 7.84 10.31 8.29
CA SER A 40 8.88 9.32 7.95
C SER A 40 10.15 9.50 8.80
N LYS A 41 10.75 8.41 9.27
CA LYS A 41 11.94 8.43 10.16
C LYS A 41 13.21 8.43 9.35
N ALA A 42 13.22 7.69 8.23
CA ALA A 42 14.34 7.67 7.32
C ALA A 42 14.58 9.09 6.78
N SER A 43 13.54 9.70 6.21
CA SER A 43 13.56 11.09 5.75
C SER A 43 13.92 12.08 6.87
N THR A 44 13.34 11.95 8.07
CA THR A 44 13.67 12.83 9.20
C THR A 44 15.11 12.65 9.69
N ALA A 45 15.63 11.42 9.72
CA ALA A 45 17.02 11.14 10.08
C ALA A 45 17.99 11.68 9.04
N PHE A 46 17.66 11.52 7.75
CA PHE A 46 18.43 12.08 6.65
C PHE A 46 18.46 13.61 6.71
N ALA A 47 17.34 14.26 7.02
CA ALA A 47 17.31 15.70 7.25
C ALA A 47 18.14 16.13 8.46
N PHE A 48 18.09 15.40 9.56
CA PHE A 48 18.95 15.67 10.71
C PHE A 48 20.44 15.53 10.35
N MET A 49 20.82 14.52 9.57
CA MET A 49 22.21 14.32 9.16
C MET A 49 22.77 15.53 8.40
N ASN A 50 21.95 16.15 7.54
CA ASN A 50 22.33 17.29 6.70
C ASN A 50 22.18 18.65 7.40
N THR A 51 21.16 18.84 8.23
CA THR A 51 20.82 20.16 8.82
C THR A 51 21.29 20.34 10.25
N LYS A 52 21.52 19.25 10.98
CA LYS A 52 21.77 19.24 12.43
C LYS A 52 20.68 19.92 13.27
N ASP A 53 19.47 20.07 12.72
CA ASP A 53 18.35 20.69 13.42
C ASP A 53 17.91 19.84 14.63
N GLU A 54 17.82 20.49 15.80
CA GLU A 54 17.53 19.81 17.07
C GLU A 54 16.09 19.30 17.17
N ASN A 55 15.15 19.87 16.42
CA ASN A 55 13.75 19.43 16.43
C ASN A 55 13.62 18.04 15.80
N TYR A 56 14.34 17.78 14.69
CA TYR A 56 14.41 16.44 14.11
C TYR A 56 15.02 15.44 15.08
N LEU A 57 16.11 15.82 15.76
CA LEU A 57 16.73 14.95 16.77
C LEU A 57 15.78 14.66 17.95
N LYS A 58 15.04 15.67 18.42
CA LYS A 58 14.07 15.54 19.51
C LYS A 58 12.95 14.58 19.13
N TYR A 59 12.42 14.69 17.92
CA TYR A 59 11.41 13.77 17.40
C TYR A 59 11.95 12.33 17.28
N LEU A 60 13.16 12.14 16.74
CA LEU A 60 13.78 10.82 16.64
C LEU A 60 14.04 10.19 18.01
N LYS A 61 14.61 10.95 18.97
CA LYS A 61 14.84 10.48 20.35
C LYS A 61 13.54 10.07 21.03
N LYS A 62 12.46 10.83 20.86
CA LYS A 62 11.13 10.49 21.38
C LYS A 62 10.63 9.17 20.80
N THR A 63 10.82 8.95 19.50
CA THR A 63 10.38 7.73 18.81
C THR A 63 11.22 6.53 19.24
N VAL A 64 12.54 6.63 19.21
CA VAL A 64 13.46 5.57 19.68
C VAL A 64 13.20 5.19 21.13
N GLY A 65 12.95 6.19 22.00
CA GLY A 65 12.60 5.96 23.41
C GLY A 65 11.27 5.24 23.59
N ARG A 66 10.29 5.47 22.69
CA ARG A 66 8.97 4.81 22.73
C ARG A 66 9.03 3.33 22.32
N PHE A 67 9.94 2.99 21.41
CA PHE A 67 10.08 1.67 20.79
C PHE A 67 11.37 0.94 21.22
N ASN A 68 11.97 1.35 22.33
CA ASN A 68 13.12 0.69 22.97
C ASN A 68 14.30 0.43 22.01
N GLY A 69 14.61 1.38 21.13
CA GLY A 69 15.71 1.29 20.17
C GLY A 69 15.24 1.29 18.73
N GLY A 70 14.26 0.45 18.39
CA GLY A 70 13.69 0.38 17.04
C GLY A 70 12.86 1.62 16.68
N VAL A 71 12.50 1.76 15.40
CA VAL A 71 11.52 2.75 14.95
C VAL A 71 10.65 2.16 13.83
N PRO A 72 9.34 2.46 13.79
CA PRO A 72 8.47 2.09 12.68
C PRO A 72 8.67 3.04 11.47
N GLY A 73 8.23 2.61 10.28
CA GLY A 73 8.23 3.46 9.08
C GLY A 73 7.44 4.76 9.27
N THR A 74 6.22 4.68 9.80
CA THR A 74 5.31 5.83 10.01
C THR A 74 4.81 5.91 11.47
N TYR A 75 4.74 7.12 12.05
CA TYR A 75 4.51 7.39 13.48
C TYR A 75 4.44 8.90 13.76
N PRO A 76 3.42 9.42 14.48
CA PRO A 76 2.29 8.66 15.00
C PRO A 76 1.40 8.14 13.87
N VAL A 77 0.52 7.21 14.20
CA VAL A 77 -0.56 6.68 13.34
C VAL A 77 -1.88 6.69 14.13
N ASP A 78 -2.03 7.71 14.98
CA ASP A 78 -3.06 7.73 16.02
C ASP A 78 -4.47 7.90 15.46
N LEU A 79 -4.67 8.70 14.41
CA LEU A 79 -6.00 8.82 13.80
C LEU A 79 -6.35 7.56 13.02
N PHE A 80 -5.41 7.01 12.25
CA PHE A 80 -5.55 5.75 11.53
C PHE A 80 -5.95 4.61 12.49
N GLU A 81 -5.20 4.39 13.57
CA GLU A 81 -5.46 3.33 14.54
C GLU A 81 -6.86 3.47 15.14
N HIS A 82 -7.23 4.68 15.58
CA HIS A 82 -8.53 4.97 16.16
C HIS A 82 -9.69 4.69 15.19
N ILE A 83 -9.61 5.22 13.96
CA ILE A 83 -10.63 5.07 12.93
C ILE A 83 -10.83 3.59 12.61
N TRP A 84 -9.75 2.86 12.35
CA TRP A 84 -9.85 1.47 11.97
C TRP A 84 -10.30 0.57 13.11
N VAL A 85 -9.86 0.79 14.35
CA VAL A 85 -10.35 0.00 15.50
C VAL A 85 -11.88 0.11 15.63
N VAL A 86 -12.44 1.32 15.54
CA VAL A 86 -13.90 1.50 15.59
C VAL A 86 -14.58 0.80 14.41
N ASP A 87 -14.09 1.01 13.19
CA ASP A 87 -14.65 0.35 11.99
C ASP A 87 -14.66 -1.18 12.12
N ARG A 88 -13.57 -1.79 12.60
CA ARG A 88 -13.49 -3.25 12.76
C ARG A 88 -14.46 -3.74 13.82
N LEU A 89 -14.55 -3.06 14.96
CA LEU A 89 -15.49 -3.44 16.03
C LEU A 89 -16.96 -3.37 15.59
N GLU A 90 -17.31 -2.35 14.80
CA GLU A 90 -18.66 -2.19 14.26
C GLU A 90 -18.98 -3.26 13.20
N ARG A 91 -18.08 -3.49 12.24
CA ARG A 91 -18.27 -4.49 11.18
C ARG A 91 -18.33 -5.92 11.70
N LEU A 92 -17.59 -6.22 12.77
CA LEU A 92 -17.66 -7.52 13.45
C LEU A 92 -18.90 -7.69 14.33
N GLY A 93 -19.72 -6.64 14.50
CA GLY A 93 -20.95 -6.71 15.29
C GLY A 93 -20.71 -6.84 16.80
N VAL A 94 -19.54 -6.44 17.30
CA VAL A 94 -19.16 -6.51 18.73
C VAL A 94 -19.03 -5.13 19.38
N SER A 95 -19.23 -4.05 18.63
CA SER A 95 -19.13 -2.66 19.13
C SER A 95 -20.02 -2.34 20.33
N ARG A 96 -21.14 -3.06 20.54
CA ARG A 96 -22.04 -2.88 21.69
C ARG A 96 -21.35 -3.04 23.05
N TYR A 97 -20.23 -3.77 23.12
CA TYR A 97 -19.49 -3.99 24.37
C TYR A 97 -18.50 -2.85 24.67
N PHE A 98 -18.20 -1.99 23.70
CA PHE A 98 -17.15 -0.97 23.77
C PHE A 98 -17.69 0.44 23.53
N GLN A 99 -18.96 0.69 23.89
CA GLN A 99 -19.65 1.94 23.55
C GLN A 99 -18.99 3.17 24.18
N ALA A 100 -18.46 3.04 25.40
CA ALA A 100 -17.78 4.14 26.09
C ALA A 100 -16.47 4.48 25.40
N GLU A 101 -15.65 3.47 25.10
CA GLU A 101 -14.36 3.59 24.44
C GLU A 101 -14.50 4.12 23.02
N ILE A 102 -15.48 3.61 22.25
CA ILE A 102 -15.79 4.10 20.91
C ILE A 102 -16.16 5.58 20.98
N LYS A 103 -16.98 5.99 21.95
CA LYS A 103 -17.34 7.41 22.12
C LYS A 103 -16.12 8.28 22.42
N GLU A 104 -15.18 7.82 23.24
CA GLU A 104 -13.93 8.56 23.51
C GLU A 104 -13.07 8.69 22.24
N ILE A 105 -12.98 7.61 21.45
CA ILE A 105 -12.27 7.62 20.17
C ILE A 105 -12.91 8.60 19.19
N ILE A 106 -14.24 8.58 19.05
CA ILE A 106 -14.97 9.49 18.19
C ILE A 106 -14.79 10.94 18.65
N ASN A 107 -14.84 11.21 19.96
CA ASN A 107 -14.53 12.55 20.48
C ASN A 107 -13.09 12.97 20.16
N CYS A 108 -12.13 12.03 20.16
CA CYS A 108 -10.77 12.30 19.72
C CYS A 108 -10.73 12.69 18.25
N LEU A 109 -11.41 11.94 17.39
CA LEU A 109 -11.51 12.20 15.96
C LEU A 109 -12.13 13.57 15.67
N VAL A 110 -13.22 13.94 16.35
CA VAL A 110 -13.86 15.26 16.23
C VAL A 110 -12.89 16.39 16.57
N ARG A 111 -12.06 16.24 17.61
CA ARG A 111 -11.11 17.29 18.03
C ARG A 111 -10.03 17.57 16.97
N TYR A 112 -9.69 16.59 16.15
CA TYR A 112 -8.65 16.71 15.13
C TYR A 112 -9.20 16.75 13.71
N TRP A 113 -10.53 16.67 13.54
CA TRP A 113 -11.19 16.84 12.25
C TRP A 113 -11.03 18.28 11.76
N THR A 114 -10.70 18.44 10.49
CA THR A 114 -10.59 19.76 9.83
C THR A 114 -11.37 19.75 8.52
N GLU A 115 -11.74 20.93 8.02
CA GLU A 115 -12.45 21.09 6.74
C GLU A 115 -11.58 20.66 5.55
N HIS A 116 -10.26 20.82 5.66
CA HIS A 116 -9.28 20.34 4.67
C HIS A 116 -8.98 18.84 4.83
N GLY A 117 -9.50 18.19 5.87
CA GLY A 117 -9.35 16.77 6.11
C GLY A 117 -8.40 16.35 7.21
N ILE A 118 -8.13 15.06 7.22
CA ILE A 118 -7.21 14.41 8.14
C ILE A 118 -6.31 13.45 7.36
N ALA A 119 -5.32 12.91 8.06
CA ALA A 119 -4.53 11.78 7.60
C ALA A 119 -4.31 10.82 8.78
N TRP A 120 -3.44 9.83 8.60
CA TRP A 120 -3.14 8.81 9.61
C TRP A 120 -2.68 9.38 10.97
N ALA A 121 -2.14 10.60 10.98
CA ALA A 121 -1.58 11.26 12.14
C ALA A 121 -2.23 12.62 12.41
N ARG A 122 -2.41 12.93 13.69
CA ARG A 122 -2.79 14.29 14.11
C ARG A 122 -1.74 15.33 13.68
N HIS A 123 -2.19 16.53 13.35
CA HIS A 123 -1.34 17.65 12.89
C HIS A 123 -0.54 17.37 11.61
N SER A 124 -1.00 16.43 10.78
CA SER A 124 -0.50 16.30 9.41
C SER A 124 -0.96 17.50 8.58
N ASN A 125 -0.04 18.09 7.82
CA ASN A 125 -0.35 19.10 6.80
C ASN A 125 -0.62 18.46 5.43
N VAL A 126 -0.47 17.14 5.32
CA VAL A 126 -0.80 16.34 4.14
C VAL A 126 -1.99 15.47 4.49
N HIS A 127 -3.01 15.46 3.65
CA HIS A 127 -4.25 14.72 3.86
C HIS A 127 -4.33 13.55 2.88
N ASP A 128 -4.84 12.41 3.34
CA ASP A 128 -5.12 11.26 2.48
C ASP A 128 -6.63 10.98 2.43
N ILE A 129 -7.06 10.36 1.32
CA ILE A 129 -8.48 10.13 1.05
C ILE A 129 -9.05 9.00 1.91
N ASP A 130 -8.24 8.03 2.31
CA ASP A 130 -8.67 6.85 3.05
C ASP A 130 -9.08 7.22 4.47
N ASP A 131 -8.19 7.88 5.22
CA ASP A 131 -8.47 8.35 6.58
C ASP A 131 -9.55 9.44 6.58
N MET A 132 -9.58 10.30 5.56
CA MET A 132 -10.68 11.28 5.38
C MET A 132 -12.03 10.58 5.21
N ALA A 133 -12.15 9.65 4.26
CA ALA A 133 -13.42 9.00 3.94
C ALA A 133 -13.91 8.16 5.12
N MET A 134 -13.00 7.43 5.77
CA MET A 134 -13.31 6.61 6.93
C MET A 134 -13.68 7.47 8.14
N GLY A 135 -12.94 8.55 8.39
CA GLY A 135 -13.26 9.52 9.44
C GLY A 135 -14.63 10.16 9.23
N PHE A 136 -14.91 10.63 8.01
CA PHE A 136 -16.22 11.19 7.63
C PHE A 136 -17.36 10.21 7.89
N ARG A 137 -17.20 8.96 7.43
CA ARG A 137 -18.21 7.91 7.60
C ARG A 137 -18.52 7.66 9.07
N LEU A 138 -17.47 7.49 9.89
CA LEU A 138 -17.64 7.24 11.33
C LEU A 138 -18.28 8.44 12.04
N LEU A 139 -17.80 9.65 11.78
CA LEU A 139 -18.35 10.86 12.39
C LEU A 139 -19.85 11.00 12.09
N ARG A 140 -20.25 10.77 10.83
CA ARG A 140 -21.66 10.85 10.43
C ARG A 140 -22.50 9.72 11.05
N LEU A 141 -21.99 8.49 11.14
CA LEU A 141 -22.69 7.38 11.80
C LEU A 141 -22.90 7.61 13.30
N HIS A 142 -21.96 8.28 13.96
CA HIS A 142 -22.08 8.64 15.38
C HIS A 142 -22.81 9.98 15.62
N GLY A 143 -23.45 10.54 14.59
CA GLY A 143 -24.34 11.71 14.72
C GLY A 143 -23.64 13.06 14.72
N HIS A 144 -22.37 13.13 14.31
CA HIS A 144 -21.66 14.41 14.16
C HIS A 144 -21.97 15.06 12.82
N ASN A 145 -22.09 16.39 12.82
CA ASN A 145 -22.31 17.16 11.61
C ASN A 145 -20.96 17.48 10.93
N VAL A 146 -20.64 16.73 9.88
CA VAL A 146 -19.45 16.91 9.04
C VAL A 146 -19.84 17.24 7.61
N SER A 147 -19.14 18.19 6.97
CA SER A 147 -19.34 18.52 5.56
C SER A 147 -18.78 17.40 4.67
N PRO A 148 -19.51 16.96 3.62
CA PRO A 148 -18.98 16.03 2.63
C PRO A 148 -18.02 16.71 1.63
N ALA A 149 -18.05 18.04 1.54
CA ALA A 149 -17.26 18.78 0.56
C ALA A 149 -15.96 19.28 1.20
N ARG A 150 -14.86 19.06 0.49
CA ARG A 150 -13.68 19.93 0.60
C ARG A 150 -14.08 21.23 -0.10
N GLU A 151 -14.19 22.33 0.64
CA GLU A 151 -14.24 23.65 0.00
C GLU A 151 -12.80 23.99 -0.40
N ASP A 152 -12.31 23.47 -1.54
CA ASP A 152 -11.12 24.00 -2.20
C ASP A 152 -11.20 23.68 -3.71
N GLU A 153 -11.34 24.76 -4.48
CA GLU A 153 -10.98 24.99 -5.90
C GLU A 153 -11.17 23.84 -6.93
N GLU A 154 -12.14 24.05 -7.82
CA GLU A 154 -12.33 23.35 -9.08
C GLU A 154 -11.07 23.43 -9.99
N GLU A 155 -10.04 22.59 -9.82
CA GLU A 155 -9.09 22.37 -10.95
C GLU A 155 -8.26 21.07 -10.98
N GLU A 156 -8.50 20.06 -10.14
CA GLU A 156 -7.68 18.81 -10.17
C GLU A 156 -8.47 17.50 -10.29
N GLY A 157 -9.71 17.56 -10.75
CA GLY A 157 -10.58 16.39 -10.94
C GLY A 157 -10.20 15.42 -12.06
N ARG A 158 -8.97 15.45 -12.61
CA ARG A 158 -8.57 14.60 -13.74
C ARG A 158 -7.35 13.70 -13.52
N SER A 159 -6.66 13.81 -12.39
CA SER A 159 -5.34 13.17 -12.23
C SER A 159 -5.27 12.14 -11.09
N ARG A 160 -6.34 11.96 -10.32
CA ARG A 160 -6.27 11.23 -9.02
C ARG A 160 -6.57 9.73 -9.07
N GLU A 161 -7.04 9.20 -10.19
CA GLU A 161 -7.19 7.75 -10.38
C GLU A 161 -5.85 7.04 -10.68
N GLU A 162 -4.77 7.79 -10.97
CA GLU A 162 -3.46 7.23 -11.34
C GLU A 162 -2.55 6.92 -10.13
N GLU A 163 -2.92 7.32 -8.90
CA GLU A 163 -2.04 7.18 -7.72
C GLU A 163 -2.02 5.75 -7.13
N TYR A 164 -2.97 4.88 -7.50
CA TYR A 164 -3.04 3.48 -7.03
C TYR A 164 -3.36 2.44 -8.13
N GLY A 165 -3.46 2.85 -9.40
CA GLY A 165 -3.84 1.96 -10.51
C GLY A 165 -2.74 1.05 -11.08
N ASP A 166 -1.47 1.34 -10.81
CA ASP A 166 -0.34 0.70 -11.51
C ASP A 166 0.40 -0.38 -10.69
N VAL A 167 -0.04 -0.65 -9.45
CA VAL A 167 0.52 -1.74 -8.63
C VAL A 167 -0.24 -3.05 -8.85
N GLY A 168 -1.54 -2.98 -9.17
CA GLY A 168 -2.37 -4.17 -9.41
C GLY A 168 -2.20 -4.81 -10.79
N GLN A 169 -1.65 -4.10 -11.78
CA GLN A 169 -1.51 -4.62 -13.14
C GLN A 169 -0.17 -5.35 -13.37
N ARG A 170 0.86 -5.11 -12.54
CA ARG A 170 2.14 -5.83 -12.64
C ARG A 170 2.13 -7.22 -12.00
N GLU A 171 1.39 -7.41 -10.91
CA GLU A 171 1.32 -8.72 -10.25
C GLU A 171 0.52 -9.74 -11.07
N GLU A 172 -0.53 -9.31 -11.79
CA GLU A 172 -1.29 -10.20 -12.68
C GLU A 172 -0.51 -10.59 -13.96
N GLU A 173 0.37 -9.73 -14.48
CA GLU A 173 1.20 -10.04 -15.66
C GLU A 173 2.39 -10.98 -15.33
N GLU A 174 2.98 -10.88 -14.13
CA GLU A 174 4.05 -11.80 -13.69
C GLU A 174 3.51 -13.18 -13.26
N GLU A 175 2.35 -13.26 -12.61
CA GLU A 175 1.70 -14.54 -12.32
C GLU A 175 1.11 -15.20 -13.58
N GLY A 176 0.62 -14.41 -14.54
CA GLY A 176 0.14 -14.88 -15.84
C GLY A 176 1.25 -15.48 -16.70
N ARG A 177 2.42 -14.84 -16.77
CA ARG A 177 3.60 -15.36 -17.49
C ARG A 177 4.15 -16.64 -16.88
N SER A 178 4.17 -16.72 -15.55
CA SER A 178 4.67 -17.91 -14.84
C SER A 178 3.77 -19.13 -15.04
N ARG A 179 2.45 -18.92 -15.19
CA ARG A 179 1.49 -20.00 -15.47
C ARG A 179 1.52 -20.49 -16.91
N GLU A 180 1.70 -19.61 -17.90
CA GLU A 180 1.75 -20.04 -19.32
C GLU A 180 3.02 -20.84 -19.64
N GLU A 181 4.15 -20.56 -18.99
CA GLU A 181 5.37 -21.36 -19.13
C GLU A 181 5.26 -22.75 -18.47
N GLU A 182 4.56 -22.86 -17.33
CA GLU A 182 4.36 -24.14 -16.63
C GLU A 182 3.37 -25.07 -17.35
N TYR A 183 2.32 -24.53 -18.00
CA TYR A 183 1.37 -25.35 -18.79
C TYR A 183 1.83 -25.58 -20.25
N GLY A 184 2.67 -24.71 -20.80
CA GLY A 184 3.24 -24.88 -22.15
C GLY A 184 4.22 -26.05 -22.27
N ASP A 185 5.03 -26.31 -21.24
CA ASP A 185 5.99 -27.43 -21.21
C ASP A 185 5.30 -28.79 -20.94
N VAL A 186 4.16 -28.78 -20.23
CA VAL A 186 3.36 -30.00 -20.00
C VAL A 186 2.62 -30.43 -21.26
N GLY A 187 2.07 -29.49 -22.02
CA GLY A 187 1.37 -29.79 -23.28
C GLY A 187 2.28 -30.33 -24.39
N GLN A 188 3.55 -29.94 -24.42
CA GLN A 188 4.51 -30.45 -25.42
C GLN A 188 5.06 -31.83 -25.06
N ARG A 189 5.11 -32.20 -23.78
CA ARG A 189 5.51 -33.56 -23.36
C ARG A 189 4.43 -34.62 -23.58
N GLU A 190 3.15 -34.25 -23.44
CA GLU A 190 2.06 -35.20 -23.69
C GLU A 190 1.88 -35.51 -25.20
N GLU A 191 2.12 -34.54 -26.09
CA GLU A 191 2.07 -34.79 -27.54
C GLU A 191 3.27 -35.63 -28.05
N GLU A 192 4.45 -35.53 -27.42
CA GLU A 192 5.60 -36.38 -27.77
C GLU A 192 5.44 -37.83 -27.25
N GLU A 193 4.80 -38.06 -26.09
CA GLU A 193 4.52 -39.42 -25.60
C GLU A 193 3.38 -40.12 -26.37
N GLU A 194 2.33 -39.40 -26.78
CA GLU A 194 1.28 -39.98 -27.63
C GLU A 194 1.74 -40.22 -29.08
N GLY A 195 2.68 -39.40 -29.58
CA GLY A 195 3.32 -39.61 -30.88
C GLY A 195 4.22 -40.85 -30.91
N ARG A 196 5.00 -41.08 -29.84
CA ARG A 196 5.87 -42.26 -29.71
C ARG A 196 5.08 -43.57 -29.55
N SER A 197 3.92 -43.50 -28.92
CA SER A 197 3.02 -44.66 -28.73
C SER A 197 2.33 -45.12 -30.02
N ARG A 198 2.24 -44.25 -31.05
CA ARG A 198 1.58 -44.57 -32.34
C ARG A 198 2.54 -45.02 -33.44
N GLU A 199 3.86 -44.84 -33.27
CA GLU A 199 4.85 -45.28 -34.26
C GLU A 199 5.45 -46.68 -33.98
N GLU A 200 5.23 -47.28 -32.80
CA GLU A 200 5.69 -48.65 -32.50
C GLU A 200 4.72 -49.77 -32.93
N GLU A 201 3.49 -49.47 -33.40
CA GLU A 201 2.52 -50.48 -33.84
C GLU A 201 2.47 -50.73 -35.37
N LYS A 202 3.41 -50.17 -36.15
CA LYS A 202 3.47 -50.42 -37.60
C LYS A 202 4.87 -50.80 -38.08
N GLY A 203 5.23 -52.06 -37.87
CA GLY A 203 6.34 -52.66 -38.62
C GLY A 203 6.78 -54.03 -38.14
N ASP A 204 6.06 -55.09 -38.50
CA ASP A 204 6.61 -56.23 -39.26
C ASP A 204 5.50 -57.26 -39.52
N GLY A 205 5.38 -57.73 -40.76
CA GLY A 205 4.34 -58.65 -41.17
C GLY A 205 4.21 -58.78 -42.69
N SER A 206 5.33 -59.06 -43.37
CA SER A 206 5.27 -59.50 -44.78
C SER A 206 5.00 -61.02 -44.88
N PRO A 207 4.25 -61.46 -45.91
CA PRO A 207 3.72 -62.82 -45.97
C PRO A 207 4.66 -63.79 -46.72
N LYS A 208 4.68 -65.05 -46.31
CA LYS A 208 5.10 -66.16 -47.18
C LYS A 208 4.09 -67.30 -47.12
N GLY A 209 3.50 -67.58 -48.28
CA GLY A 209 2.63 -68.72 -48.53
C GLY A 209 3.39 -69.98 -48.94
N GLY A 210 2.59 -71.04 -49.17
CA GLY A 210 2.99 -72.36 -49.63
C GLY A 210 2.90 -73.37 -48.47
N GLY A 211 2.04 -74.37 -48.46
CA GLY A 211 1.47 -75.12 -49.57
C GLY A 211 1.86 -76.59 -49.41
N ILE A 212 0.98 -77.36 -48.75
CA ILE A 212 0.57 -78.76 -48.98
C ILE A 212 1.58 -79.80 -49.50
N GLY A 213 1.58 -80.97 -48.83
CA GLY A 213 1.93 -82.29 -49.39
C GLY A 213 3.02 -83.02 -48.59
N GLY A 214 2.85 -84.25 -48.09
CA GLY A 214 1.79 -85.22 -48.31
C GLY A 214 1.90 -86.41 -47.32
N GLU A 215 0.94 -87.33 -47.51
CA GLU A 215 0.83 -88.70 -46.98
C GLU A 215 2.22 -89.37 -46.89
N ILE A 216 2.55 -90.18 -45.88
CA ILE A 216 1.97 -91.48 -45.49
C ILE A 216 2.40 -91.82 -44.06
#